data_AF-A0A2V6S612-F1
#
_entry.id   AF-A0A2V6S612-F1
#
_cell.length_a   1.000
_cell.length_b   1.000
_cell.length_c   1.000
_cell.angle_alpha   90.00
_cell.angle_beta   90.00
_cell.angle_gamma   90.00
#
_symmetry.space_group_name_H-M   'P 1'
#
loop_
_entity.id
_entity.type
_entity.pdbx_description
1 polymer ?
#
loop_
_entity_poly.entity_id
_entity_poly.type
_entity_poly.pdbx_seq_one_letter_code
_entity_poly.pdbx_strand_id
1 'polypeptide(L)' 'MIEKRAFGRTGHRSTVTLFGAAALAQASQGDADRALEVLLRHGVNHIDTAARYGDSELRIGPW' A
#
# COMPACT_ATOMS: atom_id res chain seq x y z
N MET A 1 2.60 -6.56 16.27
CA MET A 1 3.48 -5.60 15.57
C MET A 1 4.18 -6.35 14.44
N ILE A 2 4.02 -5.92 13.19
CA ILE A 2 4.67 -6.56 12.03
C ILE A 2 6.17 -6.24 12.07
N GLU A 3 7.02 -7.26 11.86
CA GLU A 3 8.48 -7.07 11.79
C GLU A 3 8.83 -6.05 10.69
N LYS A 4 9.86 -5.22 10.92
CA LYS A 4 10.39 -4.31 9.91
C LYS A 4 11.81 -4.71 9.51
N ARG A 5 12.16 -4.56 8.23
CA ARG A 5 13.51 -4.77 7.67
C ARG A 5 13.95 -3.55 6.86
N ALA A 6 15.26 -3.41 6.67
CA ALA A 6 15.79 -2.34 5.83
C ALA A 6 15.40 -2.60 4.36
N PHE A 7 14.83 -1.61 3.69
CA PHE A 7 14.49 -1.72 2.27
C PHE A 7 15.70 -1.33 1.42
N GLY A 8 16.56 -2.32 1.15
CA GLY A 8 17.81 -2.11 0.42
C GLY A 8 18.67 -1.01 1.09
N ARG A 9 19.12 -0.04 0.28
CA ARG A 9 19.94 1.09 0.73
C ARG A 9 19.15 2.42 0.83
N THR A 10 17.82 2.35 0.87
CA THR A 10 16.94 3.55 0.85
C THR A 10 16.86 4.28 2.20
N GLY A 11 17.34 3.67 3.28
CA GLY A 11 17.13 4.17 4.64
C GLY A 11 15.72 3.90 5.20
N HIS A 12 14.79 3.39 4.39
CA HIS A 12 13.44 3.08 4.81
C HIS A 12 13.35 1.74 5.56
N ARG A 13 12.58 1.72 6.66
CA ARG A 13 12.28 0.52 7.47
C ARG A 13 10.90 -0.03 7.07
N SER A 14 10.88 -0.92 6.10
CA SER A 14 9.65 -1.50 5.56
C SER A 14 9.16 -2.65 6.43
N THR A 15 7.84 -2.78 6.61
CA THR A 15 7.23 -4.01 7.13
C THR A 15 7.58 -5.19 6.24
N VAL A 16 7.78 -6.38 6.83
CA VAL A 16 8.03 -7.61 6.04
C VAL A 16 6.83 -8.03 5.19
N THR A 17 5.65 -7.50 5.50
CA THR A 17 4.43 -7.59 4.69
C THR A 17 4.17 -6.25 4.00
N LEU A 18 3.89 -6.26 2.70
CA LEU A 18 3.51 -5.10 1.91
C LEU A 18 2.15 -5.32 1.25
N PHE A 19 1.53 -4.25 0.77
CA PHE A 19 0.28 -4.31 0.02
C PHE A 19 0.52 -4.05 -1.47
N GLY A 20 0.15 -5.02 -2.32
CA GLY A 20 0.19 -4.85 -3.77
C GLY A 20 -1.04 -4.12 -4.29
N ALA A 21 -0.87 -2.87 -4.73
CA ALA A 21 -1.96 -1.99 -5.12
C ALA A 21 -2.60 -2.35 -6.48
N ALA A 22 -2.08 -3.35 -7.20
CA ALA A 22 -2.81 -3.98 -8.31
C ALA A 22 -4.21 -4.46 -7.89
N ALA A 23 -4.40 -4.79 -6.60
CA ALA A 23 -5.72 -5.10 -6.03
C ALA A 23 -6.71 -3.92 -6.09
N LEU A 24 -6.22 -2.68 -6.21
CA LEU A 24 -7.03 -1.46 -6.31
C LEU A 24 -7.31 -1.05 -7.77
N ALA A 25 -6.82 -1.80 -8.75
CA ALA A 25 -6.82 -1.38 -10.15
C ALA A 25 -8.19 -0.97 -10.70
N GLN A 26 -9.27 -1.57 -10.18
CA GLN A 26 -10.66 -1.29 -10.56
C GLN A 26 -11.55 -1.04 -9.33
N ALA A 27 -10.94 -0.80 -8.16
CA ALA A 27 -11.68 -0.55 -6.94
C ALA A 27 -12.36 0.82 -6.99
N SER A 28 -13.51 0.96 -6.32
CA SER A 28 -14.06 2.27 -6.01
C SER A 28 -13.16 3.00 -5.01
N GLN A 29 -13.26 4.34 -4.91
CA GLN A 29 -12.52 5.08 -3.88
C GLN A 29 -12.88 4.58 -2.46
N GLY A 30 -14.16 4.34 -2.19
CA GLY A 30 -14.58 3.85 -0.87
C GLY A 30 -14.07 2.44 -0.53
N ASP A 31 -13.90 1.56 -1.52
CA ASP A 31 -13.23 0.27 -1.30
C ASP A 31 -11.74 0.45 -0.99
N ALA A 32 -11.07 1.33 -1.74
CA ALA A 32 -9.67 1.64 -1.52
C ALA A 32 -9.44 2.22 -0.11
N ASP A 33 -10.23 3.22 0.30
CA ASP A 33 -10.12 3.84 1.62
C ASP A 33 -10.28 2.81 2.74
N ARG A 34 -11.26 1.89 2.61
CA ARG A 34 -11.45 0.80 3.58
C ARG A 34 -10.26 -0.15 3.62
N ALA A 35 -9.67 -0.48 2.48
CA ALA A 35 -8.49 -1.32 2.42
C ALA A 35 -7.29 -0.61 3.09
N LEU A 36 -7.03 0.65 2.75
CA LEU A 36 -5.93 1.44 3.30
C LEU A 36 -6.06 1.65 4.82
N GLU A 37 -7.28 1.85 5.32
CA GLU A 37 -7.56 1.92 6.76
C GLU A 37 -7.17 0.61 7.50
N VAL A 38 -7.44 -0.55 6.89
CA VAL A 38 -7.01 -1.85 7.46
C VAL A 38 -5.48 -1.94 7.48
N LEU A 39 -4.81 -1.53 6.40
CA LEU A 39 -3.35 -1.51 6.33
C LEU A 39 -2.75 -0.65 7.45
N LEU A 40 -3.28 0.56 7.64
CA LEU A 40 -2.85 1.50 8.67
C LEU A 40 -3.06 0.92 10.08
N ARG A 41 -4.24 0.35 10.33
CA ARG A 41 -4.57 -0.31 11.62
C ARG A 41 -3.58 -1.40 11.99
N HIS A 42 -3.10 -2.16 11.01
CA HIS A 42 -2.12 -3.24 11.23
C HIS A 42 -0.66 -2.77 11.11
N GLY A 43 -0.42 -1.51 10.75
CA GLY A 43 0.89 -0.89 10.67
C GLY A 43 1.70 -1.28 9.42
N VAL A 44 1.03 -1.73 8.35
CA VAL A 44 1.67 -1.96 7.04
C VAL A 44 2.10 -0.61 6.49
N ASN A 45 3.36 -0.48 6.10
CA ASN A 45 3.94 0.82 5.69
C ASN A 45 4.59 0.82 4.30
N HIS A 46 4.33 -0.23 3.51
CA HIS A 46 4.85 -0.38 2.16
C HIS A 46 3.70 -0.76 1.24
N ILE A 47 3.45 0.09 0.25
CA ILE A 47 2.47 -0.12 -0.82
C ILE A 47 3.25 -0.18 -2.13
N ASP A 48 3.08 -1.26 -2.89
CA ASP A 48 3.64 -1.44 -4.23
C ASP A 48 2.61 -1.02 -5.27
N THR A 49 2.94 -0.08 -6.14
CA THR A 49 2.06 0.41 -7.21
C THR A 49 2.86 0.67 -8.48
N ALA A 50 2.16 0.76 -9.61
CA ALA A 50 2.75 1.12 -10.89
C ALA A 50 1.71 1.74 -11.81
N ALA A 51 2.15 2.57 -12.76
CA ALA A 51 1.28 3.17 -13.79
C ALA A 51 0.46 2.15 -14.62
N ARG A 52 0.84 0.86 -14.63
CA ARG A 52 0.09 -0.20 -15.33
C ARG A 52 -0.96 -0.89 -14.46
N TYR A 53 -1.06 -0.58 -13.17
CA TYR A 53 -1.99 -1.21 -12.24
C TYR A 53 -3.37 -0.51 -12.24
N GLY A 54 -3.89 -0.20 -13.43
CA GLY A 54 -5.17 0.51 -13.58
C GLY A 54 -5.18 1.82 -12.79
N ASP A 55 -6.24 2.04 -12.00
CA ASP A 55 -6.43 3.24 -11.20
C ASP A 55 -5.66 3.23 -9.86
N SER A 56 -4.77 2.28 -9.59
CA SER A 56 -4.18 2.09 -8.25
C SER A 56 -3.53 3.35 -7.67
N GLU A 57 -2.75 4.07 -8.48
CA GLU A 57 -2.11 5.33 -8.07
C GLU A 57 -3.15 6.42 -7.76
N LEU A 58 -4.23 6.47 -8.54
CA LEU A 58 -5.35 7.40 -8.32
C LEU A 58 -6.16 7.05 -7.07
N ARG A 59 -6.24 5.76 -6.70
CA ARG A 59 -6.94 5.30 -5.50
C ARG A 59 -6.14 5.55 -4.23
N ILE A 60 -4.81 5.44 -4.30
CA ILE A 60 -3.92 5.74 -3.17
C ILE A 60 -3.80 7.24 -2.93
N GLY A 61 -3.68 8.06 -3.99
CA GLY A 61 -3.31 9.48 -3.88
C GLY A 61 -4.16 10.35 -2.94
N PRO A 62 -5.49 10.18 -2.84
CA PRO A 62 -6.34 10.95 -1.93
C PRO A 62 -6.18 10.64 -0.43
N TRP A 63 -5.55 9.52 -0.08
CA TRP A 63 -5.39 9.03 1.29
C TRP A 63 -4.10 9.54 1.93
#